data_AF-A0A5C8V3T8-F1
#
_entry.id   AF-A0A5C8V3T8-F1
#
_cell.length_a   1.000
_cell.length_b   1.000
_cell.length_c   1.000
_cell.angle_alpha   90.00
_cell.angle_beta   90.00
_cell.angle_gamma   90.00
#
_symmetry.space_group_name_H-M   'P 1'
#
loop_
_entity.id
_entity.type
_entity.pdbx_description
1 polymer ?
#
loop_
_entity_poly.entity_id
_entity_poly.type
_entity_poly.pdbx_seq_one_letter_code
_entity_poly.pdbx_strand_id
1 'polypeptide(L)'
;MQKIHQSFTIILAAMLLLSSWWSFAQESKEDLITYAAPNSKFVDINIQSHKGLPRFGDLYFVRGVTPPTNPQAYNQLLKMKYLVDAYNDMNKEMLTDYDQSRSGDKKLENSFMTQSQLLLLASKICTENELKKYFCPEKSSKPCTFINTYGQRSNIGHWGGDRGNKFAQIRSYKAFIKENLSDLQNWSTTLFKNDMELAYMVSRTFVADAYDFQHKGYWIKGNVGGPSPLISNIRFAPYGQDQQNMGRVKFLLPITPEKAKSLRFQQRSPIFIVAKVKIYPDKEISSPGNSTPFAYELENTTLEVYKDNALTEKIGEISIENATTKY
;
A
#
# COMPACT_ATOMS: atom_id res chain seq x y z
N MET A 1 55.34 -15.66 -41.43
CA MET A 1 54.24 -14.66 -41.52
C MET A 1 52.97 -15.42 -41.23
N GLN A 2 52.44 -15.31 -40.01
CA GLN A 2 51.29 -14.44 -39.66
C GLN A 2 49.99 -14.96 -40.29
N LYS A 3 48.86 -15.16 -39.64
CA LYS A 3 48.32 -15.10 -38.27
C LYS A 3 46.79 -14.98 -38.52
N ILE A 4 45.97 -15.38 -37.54
CA ILE A 4 44.55 -14.99 -37.39
C ILE A 4 43.56 -15.76 -38.27
N HIS A 5 43.12 -16.93 -37.79
CA HIS A 5 41.76 -17.46 -38.03
C HIS A 5 41.28 -18.30 -36.84
N GLN A 6 41.45 -17.74 -35.65
CA GLN A 6 40.81 -18.22 -34.40
C GLN A 6 40.43 -17.02 -33.56
N SER A 7 39.43 -16.24 -33.99
CA SER A 7 38.80 -15.17 -33.18
C SER A 7 37.55 -14.62 -33.89
N PHE A 8 36.54 -15.44 -34.19
CA PHE A 8 35.26 -14.92 -34.69
C PHE A 8 34.01 -15.59 -34.13
N THR A 9 34.14 -16.36 -33.04
CA THR A 9 32.99 -17.05 -32.41
C THR A 9 32.91 -16.80 -30.89
N ILE A 10 33.44 -15.67 -30.41
CA ILE A 10 33.37 -15.28 -28.98
C ILE A 10 32.80 -13.87 -28.77
N ILE A 11 32.68 -13.03 -29.80
CA ILE A 11 32.20 -11.64 -29.63
C ILE A 11 30.67 -11.50 -29.74
N LEU A 12 29.94 -12.48 -30.31
CA LEU A 12 28.47 -12.42 -30.34
C LEU A 12 27.78 -12.95 -29.07
N ALA A 13 28.50 -13.63 -28.18
CA ALA A 13 27.97 -14.12 -26.90
C ALA A 13 28.22 -13.14 -25.73
N ALA A 14 29.05 -12.10 -25.92
CA ALA A 14 29.37 -11.11 -24.90
C ALA A 14 28.50 -9.83 -24.96
N MET A 15 27.64 -9.67 -25.97
CA MET A 15 26.69 -8.54 -26.11
C MET A 15 25.24 -8.88 -25.79
N LEU A 16 24.95 -10.10 -25.30
CA LEU A 16 23.63 -10.50 -24.80
C LEU A 16 23.58 -10.65 -23.26
N LEU A 17 24.58 -10.14 -22.54
CA LEU A 17 24.65 -10.15 -21.07
C LEU A 17 24.90 -8.74 -20.48
N LEU A 18 24.38 -7.69 -21.11
CA LEU A 18 24.40 -6.31 -20.60
C LEU A 18 23.02 -5.64 -20.59
N SER A 19 21.96 -6.42 -20.45
CA SER A 19 20.69 -5.95 -19.89
C SER A 19 20.53 -6.50 -18.47
N SER A 20 21.57 -6.35 -17.66
CA SER A 20 21.49 -6.49 -16.21
C SER A 20 20.60 -5.38 -15.69
N TRP A 21 19.32 -5.72 -15.61
CA TRP A 21 18.46 -5.48 -14.47
C TRP A 21 18.94 -4.35 -13.56
N TRP A 22 18.39 -3.15 -13.77
CA TRP A 22 18.10 -2.29 -12.63
C TRP A 22 16.97 -2.96 -11.85
N SER A 23 17.29 -4.09 -11.19
CA SER A 23 16.58 -4.44 -9.98
C SER A 23 17.03 -3.40 -8.97
N PHE A 24 16.20 -2.38 -8.75
CA PHE A 24 16.25 -1.64 -7.50
C PHE A 24 16.26 -2.69 -6.40
N ALA A 25 17.42 -2.86 -5.77
CA ALA A 25 17.58 -3.80 -4.67
C ALA A 25 16.60 -3.34 -3.59
N GLN A 26 15.58 -4.16 -3.36
CA GLN A 26 14.68 -4.04 -2.23
C GLN A 26 15.49 -4.44 -0.99
N GLU A 27 16.21 -3.48 -0.40
CA GLU A 27 16.97 -3.69 0.83
C GLU A 27 15.97 -3.80 1.99
N SER A 28 15.70 -5.04 2.45
CA SER A 28 14.91 -5.27 3.66
C SER A 28 15.80 -5.12 4.90
N LYS A 29 16.18 -3.87 5.22
CA LYS A 29 16.60 -3.52 6.58
C LYS A 29 15.37 -3.03 7.32
N GLU A 30 15.12 -3.60 8.50
CA GLU A 30 14.05 -3.20 9.43
C GLU A 30 12.64 -3.36 8.86
N ASP A 31 11.92 -4.50 9.03
CA ASP A 31 10.44 -4.66 8.89
C ASP A 31 9.68 -3.75 7.89
N LEU A 32 10.34 -3.36 6.80
CA LEU A 32 9.91 -2.34 5.85
C LEU A 32 10.34 -2.75 4.45
N ILE A 33 9.61 -2.23 3.47
CA ILE A 33 9.98 -2.23 2.07
C ILE A 33 9.98 -0.77 1.62
N THR A 34 11.09 -0.39 1.01
CA THR A 34 11.31 0.95 0.47
C THR A 34 11.21 0.92 -1.05
N TYR A 35 10.28 1.71 -1.59
CA TYR A 35 10.21 2.04 -3.01
C TYR A 35 10.90 3.39 -3.21
N ALA A 36 12.09 3.34 -3.80
CA ALA A 36 12.93 4.51 -4.01
C ALA A 36 12.24 5.55 -4.90
N ALA A 37 12.33 6.81 -4.51
CA ALA A 37 11.89 7.95 -5.31
C ALA A 37 12.68 8.02 -6.63
N PRO A 38 12.06 8.47 -7.74
CA PRO A 38 12.73 8.56 -9.03
C PRO A 38 13.78 9.68 -9.08
N ASN A 39 13.68 10.66 -8.17
CA ASN A 39 14.62 11.77 -8.04
C ASN A 39 14.44 12.51 -6.70
N SER A 40 15.28 13.51 -6.43
CA SER A 40 15.33 14.28 -5.17
C SER A 40 14.11 15.18 -4.90
N LYS A 41 13.17 15.31 -5.85
CA LYS A 41 11.93 16.07 -5.63
C LYS A 41 10.94 15.31 -4.75
N PHE A 42 11.06 13.98 -4.69
CA PHE A 42 10.17 13.12 -3.93
C PHE A 42 10.90 12.40 -2.80
N VAL A 43 10.15 12.03 -1.76
CA VAL A 43 10.62 11.15 -0.69
C VAL A 43 10.30 9.71 -1.04
N ASP A 44 11.13 8.78 -0.57
CA ASP A 44 10.88 7.35 -0.72
C ASP A 44 9.56 6.92 -0.07
N ILE A 45 9.01 5.82 -0.57
CA ILE A 45 7.81 5.20 0.00
C ILE A 45 8.21 3.99 0.83
N ASN A 46 7.95 4.05 2.12
CA ASN A 46 8.16 2.97 3.07
C ASN A 46 6.82 2.37 3.48
N ILE A 47 6.66 1.07 3.27
CA ILE A 47 5.54 0.28 3.79
C ILE A 47 6.08 -0.80 4.72
N GLN A 48 5.26 -1.28 5.66
CA GLN A 48 5.67 -2.39 6.53
C GLN A 48 5.85 -3.67 5.72
N SER A 49 6.76 -4.51 6.18
CA SER A 49 7.00 -5.83 5.64
C SER A 49 6.96 -6.89 6.73
N HIS A 50 6.78 -8.13 6.31
CA HIS A 50 6.96 -9.31 7.14
C HIS A 50 7.68 -10.35 6.29
N LYS A 51 8.79 -10.91 6.80
CA LYS A 51 9.60 -11.90 6.08
C LYS A 51 9.93 -11.48 4.63
N GLY A 52 10.28 -10.20 4.44
CA GLY A 52 10.69 -9.63 3.14
C GLY A 52 9.56 -9.34 2.16
N LEU A 53 8.29 -9.56 2.52
CA LEU A 53 7.13 -9.24 1.68
C LEU A 53 6.29 -8.11 2.28
N PRO A 54 5.58 -7.31 1.46
CA PRO A 54 4.66 -6.28 1.94
C PRO A 54 3.68 -6.84 2.98
N ARG A 55 3.44 -6.04 4.02
CA ARG A 55 2.48 -6.34 5.08
C ARG A 55 1.30 -5.39 4.98
N PHE A 56 0.09 -5.93 4.88
CA PHE A 56 -1.17 -5.20 4.82
C PHE A 56 -2.11 -5.61 5.97
N GLY A 57 -3.20 -4.86 6.19
CA GLY A 57 -4.17 -5.15 7.25
C GLY A 57 -3.91 -4.41 8.56
N ASP A 58 -3.90 -5.10 9.70
CA ASP A 58 -3.53 -4.53 11.00
C ASP A 58 -2.01 -4.28 11.01
N LEU A 59 -1.61 -3.02 10.87
CA LEU A 59 -0.21 -2.60 10.90
C LEU A 59 0.21 -2.26 12.33
N TYR A 60 1.47 -2.53 12.65
CA TYR A 60 2.03 -2.21 13.96
C TYR A 60 2.48 -0.76 14.02
N PHE A 61 2.04 0.02 15.00
CA PHE A 61 2.53 1.38 15.18
C PHE A 61 2.67 1.73 16.66
N VAL A 62 3.89 2.04 17.05
CA VAL A 62 4.23 2.64 18.34
C VAL A 62 5.05 3.89 18.06
N ARG A 63 4.55 5.04 18.53
CA ARG A 63 5.19 6.34 18.31
C ARG A 63 6.61 6.33 18.88
N GLY A 64 7.59 6.72 18.06
CA GLY A 64 9.00 6.79 18.45
C GLY A 64 9.73 5.44 18.47
N VAL A 65 9.03 4.34 18.17
CA VAL A 65 9.63 2.99 18.08
C VAL A 65 9.50 2.45 16.66
N THR A 66 8.29 2.50 16.09
CA THR A 66 8.07 2.05 14.71
C THR A 66 8.62 3.08 13.72
N PRO A 67 9.44 2.66 12.76
CA PRO A 67 9.86 3.53 11.67
C PRO A 67 8.67 4.16 10.93
N PRO A 68 8.81 5.40 10.44
CA PRO A 68 7.74 6.07 9.72
C PRO A 68 7.43 5.32 8.41
N THR A 69 6.13 5.09 8.18
CA THR A 69 5.62 4.53 6.91
C THR A 69 4.65 5.51 6.26
N ASN A 70 4.48 5.40 4.96
CA ASN A 70 3.59 6.25 4.17
C ASN A 70 2.69 5.43 3.23
N PRO A 71 1.86 4.51 3.79
CA PRO A 71 0.98 3.65 3.00
C PRO A 71 -0.04 4.43 2.14
N GLN A 72 -0.38 5.66 2.53
CA GLN A 72 -1.21 6.53 1.70
C GLN A 72 -0.50 6.94 0.39
N ALA A 73 0.81 7.25 0.44
CA ALA A 73 1.59 7.55 -0.76
C ALA A 73 1.63 6.36 -1.71
N TYR A 74 1.89 5.17 -1.17
CA TYR A 74 1.83 3.91 -1.90
C TYR A 74 0.47 3.72 -2.60
N ASN A 75 -0.64 3.88 -1.87
CA ASN A 75 -1.99 3.79 -2.45
C ASN A 75 -2.24 4.83 -3.56
N GLN A 76 -1.78 6.08 -3.38
CA GLN A 76 -1.96 7.12 -4.38
C GLN A 76 -1.15 6.85 -5.66
N LEU A 77 0.05 6.27 -5.57
CA LEU A 77 0.79 5.85 -6.77
C LEU A 77 0.11 4.65 -7.44
N LEU A 78 -0.41 3.68 -6.69
CA LEU A 78 -1.18 2.58 -7.27
C LEU A 78 -2.43 3.08 -8.01
N LYS A 79 -3.14 4.07 -7.45
CA LYS A 79 -4.25 4.73 -8.14
C LYS A 79 -3.80 5.33 -9.47
N MET A 80 -2.66 6.03 -9.49
CA MET A 80 -2.11 6.59 -10.72
C MET A 80 -1.78 5.50 -11.76
N LYS A 81 -1.21 4.36 -11.32
CA LYS A 81 -0.90 3.23 -12.20
C LYS A 81 -2.15 2.68 -12.91
N TYR A 82 -3.28 2.56 -12.19
CA TYR A 82 -4.48 1.91 -12.73
C TYR A 82 -5.55 2.87 -13.27
N LEU A 83 -5.46 4.16 -12.99
CA LEU A 83 -6.37 5.20 -13.51
C LEU A 83 -5.85 5.86 -14.80
N VAL A 84 -5.13 5.12 -15.65
CA VAL A 84 -4.47 5.67 -16.85
C VAL A 84 -5.47 6.40 -17.75
N ASP A 85 -6.63 5.79 -18.01
CA ASP A 85 -7.67 6.39 -18.87
C ASP A 85 -8.23 7.69 -18.29
N ALA A 86 -8.46 7.72 -16.98
CA ALA A 86 -8.90 8.95 -16.32
C ALA A 86 -7.82 10.04 -16.36
N TYR A 87 -6.54 9.66 -16.30
CA TYR A 87 -5.41 10.57 -16.43
C TYR A 87 -5.24 11.09 -17.87
N ASN A 88 -5.69 10.33 -18.87
CA ASN A 88 -5.75 10.78 -20.26
C ASN A 88 -6.84 11.84 -20.46
N ASP A 89 -7.94 11.77 -19.73
CA ASP A 89 -9.01 12.78 -19.72
C ASP A 89 -8.68 14.01 -18.85
N MET A 90 -7.59 13.98 -18.07
CA MET A 90 -7.22 15.08 -17.18
C MET A 90 -6.91 16.35 -17.98
N ASN A 91 -7.62 17.45 -17.67
CA ASN A 91 -7.30 18.76 -18.19
C ASN A 91 -6.01 19.27 -17.54
N LYS A 92 -4.91 19.28 -18.30
CA LYS A 92 -3.58 19.67 -17.82
C LYS A 92 -3.36 21.19 -17.80
N GLU A 93 -4.25 21.95 -18.43
CA GLU A 93 -4.10 23.39 -18.61
C GLU A 93 -4.91 24.22 -17.60
N MET A 94 -5.99 23.64 -17.06
CA MET A 94 -6.91 24.31 -16.13
C MET A 94 -7.41 23.35 -15.05
N LEU A 95 -7.67 23.90 -13.87
CA LEU A 95 -8.40 23.17 -12.83
C LEU A 95 -9.87 23.04 -13.23
N THR A 96 -10.40 21.83 -13.09
CA THR A 96 -11.81 21.52 -13.34
C THR A 96 -12.61 21.86 -12.09
N ASP A 97 -13.67 22.64 -12.24
CA ASP A 97 -14.50 23.05 -11.10
C ASP A 97 -15.44 21.90 -10.67
N TYR A 98 -15.78 21.83 -9.38
CA TYR A 98 -16.62 20.75 -8.84
C TYR A 98 -17.99 20.66 -9.52
N ASP A 99 -18.64 21.80 -9.80
CA ASP A 99 -19.94 21.81 -10.45
C ASP A 99 -19.87 21.28 -11.89
N GLN A 100 -18.78 21.54 -12.60
CA GLN A 100 -18.53 20.99 -13.95
C GLN A 100 -18.42 19.48 -13.90
N SER A 101 -17.79 18.92 -12.86
CA SER A 101 -17.66 17.47 -12.69
C SER A 101 -19.00 16.76 -12.46
N ARG A 102 -20.06 17.49 -12.05
CA ARG A 102 -21.41 16.95 -11.81
C ARG A 102 -22.35 17.08 -13.00
N SER A 103 -21.85 17.54 -14.15
CA SER A 103 -22.63 17.73 -15.38
C SER A 103 -23.07 16.41 -16.04
N GLY A 104 -22.50 15.27 -15.66
CA GLY A 104 -22.66 13.99 -16.34
C GLY A 104 -21.64 13.74 -17.46
N ASP A 105 -20.77 14.72 -17.76
CA ASP A 105 -19.63 14.53 -18.66
C ASP A 105 -18.52 13.74 -17.96
N LYS A 106 -18.27 12.53 -18.46
CA LYS A 106 -17.28 11.61 -17.88
C LYS A 106 -15.86 12.18 -17.93
N LYS A 107 -15.51 12.99 -18.95
CA LYS A 107 -14.18 13.59 -19.05
C LYS A 107 -13.97 14.65 -17.97
N LEU A 108 -14.98 15.47 -17.69
CA LEU A 108 -14.93 16.45 -16.62
C LEU A 108 -14.88 15.78 -15.24
N GLU A 109 -15.64 14.70 -15.05
CA GLU A 109 -15.56 13.86 -13.85
C GLU A 109 -14.14 13.28 -13.66
N ASN A 110 -13.59 12.65 -14.70
CA ASN A 110 -12.25 12.06 -14.70
C ASN A 110 -11.16 13.11 -14.44
N SER A 111 -11.30 14.29 -15.04
CA SER A 111 -10.37 15.40 -14.84
C SER A 111 -10.39 15.92 -13.41
N PHE A 112 -11.57 16.15 -12.82
CA PHE A 112 -11.67 16.59 -11.43
C PHE A 112 -11.11 15.52 -10.46
N MET A 113 -11.44 14.24 -10.72
CA MET A 113 -10.93 13.09 -9.99
C MET A 113 -9.40 13.07 -9.96
N THR A 114 -8.76 13.09 -11.13
CA THR A 114 -7.32 12.89 -11.24
C THR A 114 -6.55 14.10 -10.73
N GLN A 115 -7.07 15.31 -10.91
CA GLN A 115 -6.52 16.52 -10.29
C GLN A 115 -6.53 16.46 -8.76
N SER A 116 -7.63 16.00 -8.17
CA SER A 116 -7.75 15.83 -6.71
C SER A 116 -6.80 14.75 -6.19
N GLN A 117 -6.69 13.64 -6.92
CA GLN A 117 -5.79 12.54 -6.62
C GLN A 117 -4.31 12.97 -6.70
N LEU A 118 -3.94 13.72 -7.74
CA LEU A 118 -2.59 14.26 -7.94
C LEU A 118 -2.19 15.24 -6.83
N LEU A 119 -3.11 16.11 -6.41
CA LEU A 119 -2.89 17.01 -5.27
C LEU A 119 -2.61 16.23 -3.98
N LEU A 120 -3.41 15.20 -3.70
CA LEU A 120 -3.22 14.34 -2.54
C LEU A 120 -1.88 13.59 -2.63
N LEU A 121 -1.55 13.01 -3.79
CA LEU A 121 -0.27 12.35 -4.02
C LEU A 121 0.89 13.32 -3.71
N ALA A 122 0.91 14.49 -4.34
CA ALA A 122 1.95 15.50 -4.14
C ALA A 122 2.17 15.83 -2.66
N SER A 123 1.09 16.02 -1.89
CA SER A 123 1.18 16.29 -0.43
C SER A 123 1.91 15.20 0.36
N LYS A 124 1.85 13.95 -0.12
CA LYS A 124 2.43 12.78 0.56
C LYS A 124 3.85 12.47 0.12
N ILE A 125 4.19 12.70 -1.15
CA ILE A 125 5.48 12.27 -1.71
C ILE A 125 6.46 13.40 -1.99
N CYS A 126 6.04 14.65 -2.17
CA CYS A 126 7.01 15.72 -2.45
C CYS A 126 7.87 16.03 -1.21
N THR A 127 9.15 16.32 -1.40
CA THR A 127 9.99 16.88 -0.33
C THR A 127 9.43 18.24 0.11
N GLU A 128 9.76 18.71 1.31
CA GLU A 128 9.31 20.03 1.76
C GLU A 128 9.74 21.15 0.81
N ASN A 129 10.96 21.06 0.26
CA ASN A 129 11.46 22.05 -0.70
C ASN A 129 10.63 22.05 -1.98
N GLU A 130 10.22 20.88 -2.45
CA GLU A 130 9.36 20.76 -3.63
C GLU A 130 7.94 21.26 -3.34
N LEU A 131 7.38 20.92 -2.17
CA LEU A 131 6.07 21.43 -1.74
C LEU A 131 6.05 22.97 -1.67
N LYS A 132 7.14 23.58 -1.19
CA LYS A 132 7.23 25.04 -1.08
C LYS A 132 7.08 25.76 -2.41
N LYS A 133 7.51 25.15 -3.52
CA LYS A 133 7.41 25.74 -4.86
C LYS A 133 5.96 25.90 -5.33
N TYR A 134 5.09 24.94 -5.02
CA TYR A 134 3.73 24.90 -5.59
C TYR A 134 2.65 25.31 -4.60
N PHE A 135 2.91 25.20 -3.29
CA PHE A 135 1.89 25.32 -2.25
C PHE A 135 2.18 26.41 -1.22
N CYS A 136 3.22 27.21 -1.40
CA CYS A 136 3.44 28.38 -0.57
C CYS A 136 3.17 29.65 -1.37
N PRO A 137 2.52 30.66 -0.76
CA PRO A 137 2.42 31.98 -1.37
C PRO A 137 3.83 32.57 -1.53
N GLU A 138 4.10 33.25 -2.65
CA GLU A 138 5.37 33.98 -2.86
C GLU A 138 5.62 35.04 -1.77
N LYS A 139 4.54 35.56 -1.15
CA LYS A 139 4.58 36.55 -0.07
C LYS A 139 3.67 36.13 1.07
N SER A 140 4.20 35.37 2.02
CA SER A 140 3.49 35.00 3.25
C SER A 140 4.24 35.53 4.47
N SER A 141 3.50 36.12 5.42
CA SER A 141 4.02 36.50 6.73
C SER A 141 4.10 35.31 7.70
N LYS A 142 3.51 34.17 7.35
CA LYS A 142 3.55 32.93 8.14
C LYS A 142 4.44 31.88 7.49
N PRO A 143 5.20 31.10 8.27
CA PRO A 143 5.97 29.99 7.75
C PRO A 143 5.03 28.96 7.12
N CYS A 144 5.30 28.63 5.87
CA CYS A 144 4.57 27.60 5.13
C CYS A 144 5.07 26.23 5.59
N THR A 145 4.24 25.54 6.39
CA THR A 145 4.59 24.27 7.04
C THR A 145 3.70 23.14 6.53
N PHE A 146 4.32 22.01 6.19
CA PHE A 146 3.63 20.83 5.66
C PHE A 146 3.64 19.65 6.63
N ILE A 147 4.21 19.87 7.81
CA ILE A 147 4.31 18.89 8.88
C ILE A 147 3.60 19.48 10.10
N ASN A 148 2.67 18.72 10.68
CA ASN A 148 1.95 19.12 11.88
C ASN A 148 2.82 18.98 13.14
N THR A 149 2.32 19.42 14.29
CA THR A 149 3.02 19.34 15.58
C THR A 149 3.36 17.91 16.03
N TYR A 150 2.76 16.90 15.41
CA TYR A 150 3.02 15.49 15.67
C TYR A 150 4.06 14.88 14.71
N GLY A 151 4.65 15.67 13.81
CA GLY A 151 5.61 15.18 12.82
C GLY A 151 4.97 14.52 11.61
N GLN A 152 3.65 14.65 11.42
CA GLN A 152 2.92 14.02 10.32
C GLN A 152 2.70 15.01 9.18
N ARG A 153 2.74 14.51 7.94
CA ARG A 153 2.45 15.31 6.74
C ARG A 153 0.98 15.74 6.70
N SER A 154 0.76 17.04 6.62
CA SER A 154 -0.56 17.67 6.44
C SER A 154 -1.13 17.38 5.05
N ASN A 155 -2.45 17.25 4.96
CA ASN A 155 -3.13 17.24 3.67
C ASN A 155 -3.16 18.66 3.12
N ILE A 156 -2.77 18.83 1.86
CA ILE A 156 -2.81 20.13 1.19
C ILE A 156 -4.14 20.24 0.47
N GLY A 157 -4.90 21.30 0.78
CA GLY A 157 -6.27 21.47 0.26
C GLY A 157 -6.37 22.05 -1.15
N HIS A 158 -5.34 22.74 -1.62
CA HIS A 158 -5.36 23.44 -2.91
C HIS A 158 -3.94 23.80 -3.40
N TRP A 159 -3.81 23.98 -4.71
CA TRP A 159 -2.60 24.50 -5.36
C TRP A 159 -2.41 25.99 -5.04
N GLY A 160 -1.16 26.47 -5.05
CA GLY A 160 -0.85 27.91 -4.87
C GLY A 160 -0.80 28.39 -3.41
N GLY A 161 -1.11 27.53 -2.43
CA GLY A 161 -1.03 27.83 -1.01
C GLY A 161 -2.18 28.64 -0.45
N ASP A 162 -2.22 28.76 0.89
CA ASP A 162 -3.29 29.46 1.61
C ASP A 162 -3.49 30.88 1.07
N ARG A 163 -4.71 31.16 0.58
CA ARG A 163 -5.15 32.44 -0.04
C ARG A 163 -4.68 32.65 -1.49
N GLY A 164 -4.16 31.63 -2.17
CA GLY A 164 -3.91 31.68 -3.60
C GLY A 164 -5.21 31.90 -4.39
N ASN A 165 -5.29 33.01 -5.13
CA ASN A 165 -6.39 33.24 -6.07
C ASN A 165 -6.37 32.21 -7.21
N LYS A 166 -7.47 32.08 -7.98
CA LYS A 166 -7.59 31.07 -9.06
C LYS A 166 -6.40 31.09 -10.04
N PHE A 167 -5.82 32.26 -10.32
CA PHE A 167 -4.63 32.37 -11.19
C PHE A 167 -3.37 31.76 -10.57
N ALA A 168 -3.15 31.95 -9.27
CA ALA A 168 -2.06 31.33 -8.55
C ALA A 168 -2.22 29.80 -8.52
N GLN A 169 -3.43 29.30 -8.26
CA GLN A 169 -3.71 27.86 -8.25
C GLN A 169 -3.43 27.23 -9.61
N ILE A 170 -3.94 27.84 -10.70
CA ILE A 170 -3.72 27.36 -12.08
C ILE A 170 -2.23 27.37 -12.41
N ARG A 171 -1.50 28.45 -12.06
CA ARG A 171 -0.07 28.56 -12.33
C ARG A 171 0.72 27.44 -11.65
N SER A 172 0.49 27.23 -10.36
CA SER A 172 1.15 26.17 -9.58
C SER A 172 0.79 24.78 -10.11
N TYR A 173 -0.49 24.54 -10.42
CA TYR A 173 -0.95 23.28 -10.99
C TYR A 173 -0.26 22.95 -12.32
N LYS A 174 -0.25 23.91 -13.27
CA LYS A 174 0.40 23.75 -14.58
C LYS A 174 1.90 23.51 -14.44
N ALA A 175 2.56 24.28 -13.58
CA ALA A 175 3.98 24.12 -13.31
C ALA A 175 4.27 22.71 -12.76
N PHE A 176 3.48 22.27 -11.78
CA PHE A 176 3.62 20.94 -11.20
C PHE A 176 3.46 19.83 -12.25
N ILE A 177 2.43 19.93 -13.10
CA ILE A 177 2.22 18.95 -14.17
C ILE A 177 3.41 18.90 -15.11
N LYS A 178 3.83 20.07 -15.60
CA LYS A 178 4.93 20.17 -16.56
C LYS A 178 6.22 19.57 -16.01
N GLU A 179 6.48 19.77 -14.73
CA GLU A 179 7.76 19.40 -14.11
C GLU A 179 7.79 18.01 -13.47
N ASN A 180 6.64 17.43 -13.13
CA ASN A 180 6.58 16.25 -12.26
C ASN A 180 5.66 15.12 -12.76
N LEU A 181 4.63 15.41 -13.57
CA LEU A 181 3.61 14.40 -13.86
C LEU A 181 4.21 13.14 -14.54
N SER A 182 5.11 13.34 -15.50
CA SER A 182 5.75 12.21 -16.21
C SER A 182 6.58 11.33 -15.27
N ASP A 183 7.34 11.93 -14.35
CA ASP A 183 8.15 11.18 -13.39
C ASP A 183 7.27 10.35 -12.47
N LEU A 184 6.15 10.91 -12.02
CA LEU A 184 5.18 10.22 -11.16
C LEU A 184 4.48 9.07 -11.89
N GLN A 185 4.05 9.30 -13.14
CA GLN A 185 3.45 8.25 -13.95
C GLN A 185 4.43 7.11 -14.17
N ASN A 186 5.68 7.41 -14.54
CA ASN A 186 6.72 6.40 -14.68
C ASN A 186 6.98 5.65 -13.38
N TRP A 187 7.10 6.37 -12.26
CA TRP A 187 7.31 5.76 -10.94
C TRP A 187 6.16 4.84 -10.53
N SER A 188 4.92 5.23 -10.83
CA SER A 188 3.74 4.42 -10.53
C SER A 188 3.79 3.02 -11.17
N THR A 189 4.36 2.88 -12.36
CA THR A 189 4.50 1.59 -13.08
C THR A 189 5.50 0.63 -12.43
N THR A 190 6.37 1.14 -11.55
CA THR A 190 7.36 0.32 -10.85
C THR A 190 6.75 -0.47 -9.69
N LEU A 191 5.59 -0.03 -9.20
CA LEU A 191 4.82 -0.71 -8.15
C LEU A 191 4.02 -1.87 -8.76
N PHE A 192 3.88 -2.95 -7.98
CA PHE A 192 2.96 -4.04 -8.31
C PHE A 192 3.25 -4.67 -9.69
N LYS A 193 4.51 -5.05 -9.93
CA LYS A 193 4.98 -5.55 -11.23
C LYS A 193 4.13 -6.74 -11.70
N ASN A 194 3.76 -6.75 -12.98
CA ASN A 194 2.91 -7.78 -13.59
C ASN A 194 1.49 -7.88 -13.00
N ASP A 195 1.00 -6.79 -12.39
CA ASP A 195 -0.36 -6.71 -11.83
C ASP A 195 -0.66 -7.77 -10.78
N MET A 196 0.38 -8.22 -10.07
CA MET A 196 0.30 -9.14 -8.95
C MET A 196 1.39 -8.81 -7.92
N GLU A 197 1.05 -8.91 -6.63
CA GLU A 197 2.04 -8.82 -5.56
C GLU A 197 1.79 -9.89 -4.50
N LEU A 198 2.86 -10.58 -4.08
CA LEU A 198 2.84 -11.45 -2.92
C LEU A 198 2.98 -10.62 -1.65
N ALA A 199 2.09 -10.83 -0.69
CA ALA A 199 2.07 -10.07 0.54
C ALA A 199 1.60 -10.92 1.73
N TYR A 200 1.77 -10.38 2.93
CA TYR A 200 1.14 -10.89 4.14
C TYR A 200 -0.05 -10.00 4.52
N MET A 201 -1.23 -10.60 4.59
CA MET A 201 -2.43 -9.97 5.11
C MET A 201 -2.56 -10.27 6.60
N VAL A 202 -2.55 -9.23 7.43
CA VAL A 202 -2.64 -9.35 8.89
C VAL A 202 -4.03 -8.93 9.35
N SER A 203 -4.73 -9.82 10.03
CA SER A 203 -6.05 -9.55 10.59
C SER A 203 -6.00 -9.66 12.10
N ARG A 204 -6.38 -8.58 12.79
CA ARG A 204 -6.64 -8.64 14.23
C ARG A 204 -7.94 -9.39 14.47
N THR A 205 -7.86 -10.39 15.32
CA THR A 205 -9.00 -11.15 15.80
C THR A 205 -8.84 -11.43 17.29
N PHE A 206 -9.70 -12.28 17.84
CA PHE A 206 -9.69 -12.60 19.25
C PHE A 206 -9.93 -14.08 19.50
N VAL A 207 -9.42 -14.54 20.64
CA VAL A 207 -9.82 -15.82 21.23
C VAL A 207 -11.32 -15.74 21.56
N ALA A 208 -12.10 -16.65 20.97
CA ALA A 208 -13.55 -16.61 21.00
C ALA A 208 -14.13 -17.15 22.30
N ASP A 209 -13.48 -18.17 22.87
CA ASP A 209 -13.95 -18.95 24.02
C ASP A 209 -12.76 -19.31 24.95
N ALA A 210 -13.04 -19.81 26.15
CA ALA A 210 -11.99 -20.36 27.03
C ALA A 210 -11.28 -21.57 26.39
N TYR A 211 -10.13 -21.98 26.96
CA TYR A 211 -9.40 -23.14 26.49
C TYR A 211 -10.28 -24.40 26.49
N ASP A 212 -10.34 -25.08 25.36
CA ASP A 212 -11.12 -26.27 25.16
C ASP A 212 -10.24 -27.50 25.44
N PHE A 213 -10.38 -28.09 26.63
CA PHE A 213 -9.60 -29.26 27.02
C PHE A 213 -9.94 -30.51 26.21
N GLN A 214 -11.18 -30.62 25.72
CA GLN A 214 -11.63 -31.75 24.91
C GLN A 214 -10.96 -31.72 23.53
N HIS A 215 -10.95 -30.55 22.90
CA HIS A 215 -10.36 -30.35 21.57
C HIS A 215 -8.88 -29.89 21.62
N LYS A 216 -8.32 -29.69 22.82
CA LYS A 216 -6.92 -29.32 23.08
C LYS A 216 -6.49 -28.05 22.34
N GLY A 217 -7.22 -26.95 22.54
CA GLY A 217 -6.91 -25.69 21.87
C GLY A 217 -7.80 -24.52 22.24
N TYR A 218 -7.63 -23.42 21.51
CA TYR A 218 -8.49 -22.24 21.61
C TYR A 218 -9.31 -22.09 20.34
N TRP A 219 -10.60 -21.79 20.50
CA TRP A 219 -11.42 -21.34 19.39
C TRP A 219 -11.10 -19.89 19.07
N ILE A 220 -10.77 -19.59 17.82
CA ILE A 220 -10.46 -18.24 17.35
C ILE A 220 -11.42 -17.84 16.25
N LYS A 221 -11.81 -16.56 16.20
CA LYS A 221 -12.70 -16.08 15.14
C LYS A 221 -11.94 -15.99 13.81
N GLY A 222 -12.46 -16.62 12.77
CA GLY A 222 -11.82 -16.78 11.47
C GLY A 222 -11.76 -15.56 10.56
N ASN A 223 -11.80 -14.36 11.13
CA ASN A 223 -11.77 -13.14 10.35
C ASN A 223 -10.39 -12.96 9.70
N VAL A 224 -10.24 -13.47 8.47
CA VAL A 224 -9.07 -13.31 7.61
C VAL A 224 -9.49 -12.41 6.46
N GLY A 225 -9.02 -11.17 6.48
CA GLY A 225 -9.48 -10.14 5.56
C GLY A 225 -10.58 -9.28 6.18
N GLY A 226 -10.19 -8.08 6.60
CA GLY A 226 -11.08 -7.01 7.01
C GLY A 226 -10.46 -5.68 6.59
N PRO A 227 -11.22 -4.58 6.55
CA PRO A 227 -10.69 -3.28 6.20
C PRO A 227 -9.48 -2.96 7.09
N SER A 228 -8.31 -2.73 6.48
CA SER A 228 -7.16 -2.18 7.19
C SER A 228 -7.54 -0.78 7.68
N PRO A 229 -7.57 -0.51 9.00
CA PRO A 229 -7.83 0.83 9.48
C PRO A 229 -6.72 1.81 9.08
N LEU A 230 -5.52 1.30 8.80
CA LEU A 230 -4.30 2.09 8.61
C LEU A 230 -4.00 2.38 7.13
N ILE A 231 -4.44 1.51 6.21
CA ILE A 231 -4.55 1.86 4.80
C ILE A 231 -6.01 2.16 4.49
N SER A 232 -6.50 3.26 5.07
CA SER A 232 -7.79 3.83 4.69
C SER A 232 -7.83 3.96 3.16
N ASN A 233 -8.84 3.33 2.55
CA ASN A 233 -9.09 3.30 1.10
C ASN A 233 -8.31 2.25 0.28
N ILE A 234 -7.83 1.16 0.86
CA ILE A 234 -7.65 -0.09 0.12
C ILE A 234 -8.63 -1.13 0.67
N ARG A 235 -9.53 -1.62 -0.19
CA ARG A 235 -10.44 -2.71 0.15
C ARG A 235 -9.87 -3.98 -0.47
N PHE A 236 -9.52 -4.92 0.39
CA PHE A 236 -9.16 -6.26 -0.03
C PHE A 236 -10.41 -7.12 -0.03
N ALA A 237 -10.86 -7.52 -1.20
CA ALA A 237 -11.98 -8.44 -1.35
C ALA A 237 -11.46 -9.87 -1.54
N PRO A 238 -11.99 -10.85 -0.79
CA PRO A 238 -11.70 -12.26 -1.06
C PRO A 238 -12.12 -12.64 -2.48
N TYR A 239 -11.25 -13.32 -3.22
CA TYR A 239 -11.53 -13.73 -4.60
C TYR A 239 -12.64 -14.81 -4.70
N GLY A 240 -12.77 -15.69 -3.71
CA GLY A 240 -13.71 -16.81 -3.73
C GLY A 240 -14.70 -16.84 -2.54
N GLN A 241 -15.77 -17.63 -2.70
CA GLN A 241 -16.81 -17.82 -1.68
C GLN A 241 -16.25 -18.47 -0.41
N ASP A 242 -15.24 -19.34 -0.54
CA ASP A 242 -14.62 -20.03 0.59
C ASP A 242 -13.91 -19.03 1.52
N GLN A 243 -13.17 -18.06 0.98
CA GLN A 243 -12.53 -17.01 1.76
C GLN A 243 -13.56 -16.05 2.39
N GLN A 244 -14.70 -15.79 1.73
CA GLN A 244 -15.81 -15.03 2.33
C GLN A 244 -16.42 -15.74 3.53
N ASN A 245 -16.51 -17.07 3.48
CA ASN A 245 -17.09 -17.89 4.54
C ASN A 245 -16.16 -17.99 5.77
N MET A 246 -14.85 -17.79 5.62
CA MET A 246 -13.89 -17.81 6.74
C MET A 246 -14.25 -16.82 7.85
N GLY A 247 -14.77 -15.63 7.49
CA GLY A 247 -15.18 -14.62 8.47
C GLY A 247 -16.39 -15.01 9.33
N ARG A 248 -17.10 -16.08 8.97
CA ARG A 248 -18.32 -16.56 9.64
C ARG A 248 -18.10 -17.75 10.55
N VAL A 249 -16.93 -18.38 10.50
CA VAL A 249 -16.60 -19.58 11.29
C VAL A 249 -15.55 -19.28 12.36
N LYS A 250 -15.55 -20.08 13.42
CA LYS A 250 -14.45 -20.18 14.37
C LYS A 250 -13.55 -21.34 13.97
N PHE A 251 -12.25 -21.11 14.01
CA PHE A 251 -11.24 -22.15 13.81
C PHE A 251 -10.68 -22.59 15.15
N LEU A 252 -10.40 -23.89 15.31
CA LEU A 252 -9.62 -24.37 16.44
C LEU A 252 -8.15 -24.10 16.18
N LEU A 253 -7.50 -23.34 17.07
CA LEU A 253 -6.05 -23.21 17.15
C LEU A 253 -5.53 -24.28 18.10
N PRO A 254 -4.85 -25.34 17.60
CA PRO A 254 -4.35 -26.41 18.44
C PRO A 254 -3.21 -25.89 19.33
N ILE A 255 -3.36 -26.03 20.64
CA ILE A 255 -2.37 -25.57 21.64
C ILE A 255 -2.38 -26.58 22.79
N THR A 256 -1.22 -27.02 23.26
CA THR A 256 -1.16 -27.95 24.40
C THR A 256 -1.56 -27.26 25.71
N PRO A 257 -2.07 -27.98 26.73
CA PRO A 257 -2.43 -27.39 28.01
C PRO A 257 -1.28 -26.61 28.68
N GLU A 258 -0.04 -27.08 28.55
CA GLU A 258 1.15 -26.46 29.11
C GLU A 258 1.42 -25.11 28.44
N LYS A 259 1.32 -25.05 27.11
CA LYS A 259 1.46 -23.81 26.34
C LYS A 259 0.27 -22.87 26.57
N ALA A 260 -0.94 -23.41 26.73
CA ALA A 260 -2.12 -22.60 27.08
C ALA A 260 -1.96 -21.92 28.44
N LYS A 261 -1.38 -22.63 29.42
CA LYS A 261 -1.09 -22.09 30.76
C LYS A 261 -0.06 -20.96 30.75
N SER A 262 0.91 -20.98 29.83
CA SER A 262 1.87 -19.88 29.68
C SER A 262 1.28 -18.69 28.93
N LEU A 263 0.45 -18.94 27.91
CA LEU A 263 -0.21 -17.90 27.12
C LEU A 263 -1.30 -17.16 27.90
N ARG A 264 -2.00 -17.86 28.81
CA ARG A 264 -3.05 -17.31 29.68
C ARG A 264 -4.12 -16.52 28.92
N PHE A 265 -4.46 -16.95 27.71
CA PHE A 265 -5.52 -16.29 26.96
C PHE A 265 -6.85 -16.42 27.67
N GLN A 266 -7.55 -15.31 27.71
CA GLN A 266 -8.94 -15.21 28.14
C GLN A 266 -9.81 -15.03 26.91
N GLN A 267 -11.12 -15.17 27.10
CA GLN A 267 -12.05 -14.77 26.08
C GLN A 267 -11.78 -13.30 25.69
N ARG A 268 -11.78 -13.02 24.39
CA ARG A 268 -11.43 -11.73 23.78
C ARG A 268 -9.96 -11.30 23.90
N SER A 269 -9.05 -12.17 24.34
CA SER A 269 -7.62 -11.88 24.20
C SER A 269 -7.30 -11.62 22.72
N PRO A 270 -6.63 -10.49 22.39
CA PRO A 270 -6.30 -10.16 21.02
C PRO A 270 -5.23 -11.11 20.49
N ILE A 271 -5.39 -11.50 19.24
CA ILE A 271 -4.42 -12.28 18.47
C ILE A 271 -4.42 -11.80 17.03
N PHE A 272 -3.40 -12.18 16.27
CA PHE A 272 -3.19 -11.71 14.90
C PHE A 272 -3.06 -12.92 13.99
N ILE A 273 -3.97 -13.03 13.03
CA ILE A 273 -3.88 -14.04 11.96
C ILE A 273 -3.13 -13.42 10.80
N VAL A 274 -2.13 -14.14 10.30
CA VAL A 274 -1.30 -13.74 9.16
C VAL A 274 -1.50 -14.76 8.05
N ALA A 275 -1.99 -14.29 6.91
CA ALA A 275 -2.18 -15.09 5.71
C ALA A 275 -1.22 -14.61 4.62
N LYS A 276 -0.52 -15.54 3.95
CA LYS A 276 0.22 -15.21 2.74
C LYS A 276 -0.77 -15.16 1.58
N VAL A 277 -0.80 -14.06 0.84
CA VAL A 277 -1.77 -13.81 -0.22
C VAL A 277 -1.08 -13.37 -1.50
N LYS A 278 -1.71 -13.68 -2.63
CA LYS A 278 -1.50 -12.95 -3.88
C LYS A 278 -2.58 -11.89 -4.00
N ILE A 279 -2.17 -10.68 -4.32
CA ILE A 279 -3.05 -9.53 -4.46
C ILE A 279 -3.09 -9.18 -5.95
N TYR A 280 -4.27 -8.77 -6.43
CA TYR A 280 -4.50 -8.34 -7.81
C TYR A 280 -5.33 -7.05 -7.82
N PRO A 281 -5.13 -6.13 -8.78
CA PRO A 281 -6.05 -5.05 -8.99
C PRO A 281 -7.42 -5.61 -9.37
N ASP A 282 -8.49 -5.10 -8.76
CA ASP A 282 -9.83 -5.39 -9.23
C ASP A 282 -10.11 -4.62 -10.53
N LYS A 283 -10.94 -5.19 -11.40
CA LYS A 283 -11.16 -4.68 -12.77
C LYS A 283 -11.97 -3.37 -12.82
N GLU A 284 -12.53 -2.91 -11.70
CA GLU A 284 -13.42 -1.74 -11.62
C GLU A 284 -12.85 -0.56 -10.80
N ILE A 285 -11.61 -0.16 -11.06
CA ILE A 285 -11.05 1.06 -10.46
C ILE A 285 -11.66 2.29 -11.17
N SER A 286 -12.82 2.76 -10.71
CA SER A 286 -13.65 3.73 -11.46
C SER A 286 -13.91 5.09 -10.78
N SER A 287 -13.41 5.36 -9.56
CA SER A 287 -13.79 6.58 -8.81
C SER A 287 -12.76 7.05 -7.75
N PRO A 288 -12.55 8.37 -7.54
CA PRO A 288 -11.56 8.90 -6.59
C PRO A 288 -11.91 8.62 -5.13
N GLY A 289 -13.21 8.55 -4.81
CA GLY A 289 -13.73 8.37 -3.46
C GLY A 289 -13.79 6.91 -3.01
N ASN A 290 -13.71 5.97 -3.95
CA ASN A 290 -13.66 4.56 -3.63
C ASN A 290 -12.23 4.11 -3.34
N SER A 291 -12.13 3.14 -2.45
CA SER A 291 -10.92 2.35 -2.30
C SER A 291 -10.54 1.76 -3.65
N THR A 292 -9.26 1.77 -4.00
CA THR A 292 -8.78 0.88 -5.08
C THR A 292 -9.14 -0.53 -4.61
N PRO A 293 -10.10 -1.22 -5.25
CA PRO A 293 -10.43 -2.55 -4.83
C PRO A 293 -9.28 -3.43 -5.31
N PHE A 294 -8.71 -4.18 -4.39
CA PHE A 294 -7.78 -5.23 -4.72
C PHE A 294 -8.46 -6.54 -4.35
N ALA A 295 -8.44 -7.50 -5.25
CA ALA A 295 -8.79 -8.86 -4.91
C ALA A 295 -7.57 -9.51 -4.25
N TYR A 296 -7.82 -10.46 -3.35
CA TYR A 296 -6.77 -11.34 -2.86
C TYR A 296 -7.20 -12.81 -2.92
N GLU A 297 -6.23 -13.66 -3.21
CA GLU A 297 -6.31 -15.10 -3.02
C GLU A 297 -5.26 -15.54 -2.02
N LEU A 298 -5.55 -16.60 -1.29
CA LEU A 298 -4.56 -17.22 -0.41
C LEU A 298 -3.48 -17.88 -1.27
N GLU A 299 -2.22 -17.53 -1.03
CA GLU A 299 -1.09 -18.16 -1.71
C GLU A 299 -0.83 -19.57 -1.15
N ASN A 300 -1.20 -19.79 0.11
CA ASN A 300 -1.24 -21.10 0.72
C ASN A 300 -2.39 -21.19 1.74
N THR A 301 -2.74 -22.41 2.11
CA THR A 301 -3.83 -22.70 3.04
C THR A 301 -3.42 -22.62 4.51
N THR A 302 -2.21 -22.13 4.82
CA THR A 302 -1.70 -22.03 6.19
C THR A 302 -1.85 -20.61 6.72
N LEU A 303 -2.59 -20.49 7.83
CA LEU A 303 -2.71 -19.27 8.61
C LEU A 303 -1.72 -19.31 9.76
N GLU A 304 -0.84 -18.32 9.86
CA GLU A 304 0.02 -18.16 11.05
C GLU A 304 -0.73 -17.36 12.11
N VAL A 305 -0.61 -17.75 13.37
CA VAL A 305 -1.24 -17.02 14.48
C VAL A 305 -0.16 -16.48 15.41
N TYR A 306 -0.26 -15.18 15.71
CA TYR A 306 0.65 -14.42 16.56
C TYR A 306 -0.09 -13.83 17.76
N LYS A 307 0.63 -13.69 18.88
CA LYS A 307 0.12 -13.07 20.10
C LYS A 307 0.19 -11.55 20.06
N ASP A 308 1.17 -10.99 19.36
CA ASP A 308 1.43 -9.56 19.29
C ASP A 308 1.32 -9.02 17.85
N ASN A 309 1.04 -7.72 17.74
CA ASN A 309 0.89 -7.05 16.45
C ASN A 309 2.23 -6.85 15.73
N ALA A 310 3.36 -6.87 16.43
CA ALA A 310 4.68 -6.78 15.79
C ALA A 310 5.05 -8.10 15.09
N LEU A 311 4.25 -9.15 15.23
CA LEU A 311 4.46 -10.48 14.65
C LEU A 311 5.76 -11.13 15.13
N THR A 312 6.10 -10.91 16.42
CA THR A 312 7.33 -11.42 17.03
C THR A 312 7.11 -12.74 17.79
N GLU A 313 5.92 -12.97 18.33
CA GLU A 313 5.55 -14.14 19.11
C GLU A 313 4.53 -15.02 18.36
N LYS A 314 5.04 -15.91 17.48
CA LYS A 314 4.21 -16.90 16.80
C LYS A 314 3.71 -17.96 17.80
N ILE A 315 2.39 -18.12 17.91
CA ILE A 315 1.76 -19.06 18.85
C ILE A 315 1.27 -20.35 18.20
N GLY A 316 1.07 -20.37 16.89
CA GLY A 316 0.70 -21.58 16.16
C GLY A 316 0.38 -21.33 14.70
N GLU A 317 -0.14 -22.37 14.06
CA GLU A 317 -0.57 -22.38 12.67
C GLU A 317 -1.90 -23.13 12.54
N ILE A 318 -2.70 -22.75 11.54
CA ILE A 318 -3.94 -23.44 11.18
C ILE A 318 -3.88 -23.73 9.69
N SER A 319 -3.96 -25.01 9.32
CA SER A 319 -4.18 -25.42 7.92
C SER A 319 -5.68 -25.39 7.65
N ILE A 320 -6.11 -24.53 6.72
CA ILE A 320 -7.53 -24.35 6.35
C ILE A 320 -8.13 -25.66 5.83
N GLU A 321 -7.36 -26.44 5.07
CA GLU A 321 -7.80 -27.72 4.49
C GLU A 321 -8.23 -28.74 5.56
N ASN A 322 -7.54 -28.74 6.70
CA ASN A 322 -7.76 -29.70 7.78
C ASN A 322 -8.30 -29.02 9.05
N ALA A 323 -8.82 -27.80 8.94
CA ALA A 323 -9.19 -27.03 10.10
C ALA A 323 -10.46 -27.58 10.75
N THR A 324 -10.41 -27.79 12.07
CA THR A 324 -11.62 -28.01 12.85
C THR A 324 -12.36 -26.69 12.99
N THR A 325 -13.62 -26.65 12.54
CA THR A 325 -14.45 -25.44 12.53
C THR A 325 -15.72 -25.60 13.37
N LYS A 326 -16.26 -24.48 13.86
CA LYS A 326 -17.61 -24.39 14.42
C LYS A 326 -18.23 -23.04 14.07
N TYR A 327 -19.56 -22.98 14.01
CA TYR A 327 -20.32 -21.76 13.74
C TYR A 327 -20.59 -20.95 15.01
#